data_AF-A0A142XLR8-F1
#
_entry.id   AF-A0A142XLR8-F1
#
_cell.length_a   1.000
_cell.length_b   1.000
_cell.length_c   1.000
_cell.angle_alpha   90.00
_cell.angle_beta   90.00
_cell.angle_gamma   90.00
#
_symmetry.space_group_name_H-M   'P 1'
#
loop_
_entity.id
_entity.type
_entity.pdbx_description
1 polymer ?
#
loop_
_entity_poly.entity_id
_entity_poly.type
_entity_poly.pdbx_seq_one_letter_code
_entity_poly.pdbx_strand_id
1 'polypeptide(L)'
;MTEAEWLADSDPYSRLFDLEWLLRSPQRNSSPRKWRLLACGVCRHLAGFVGRAEYVNALEIGEEYADSGNPKDMKRGFGYLEAIRYELEELTLDYAETKATIAIRLGKCALTGNGPQYFVMTVGEMERYSTREYGTDWIESLALTVARCVWGNPFRPMTVDPGWVTSDVTSLSRQMYESRDFSAMPILADALQDAGCDSADVLDHCRGPRPHVRGCWVVDLVLGKE
;
A
#
# COMPACT_ATOMS: atom_id res chain seq x y z
N MET A 1 5.83 -2.67 -19.26
CA MET A 1 6.78 -3.20 -18.25
C MET A 1 7.08 -4.70 -18.39
N THR A 2 8.36 -5.03 -18.32
CA THR A 2 8.98 -6.35 -18.16
C THR A 2 9.35 -6.61 -16.69
N GLU A 3 9.76 -7.84 -16.35
CA GLU A 3 10.27 -8.17 -15.00
C GLU A 3 11.51 -7.33 -14.61
N ALA A 4 12.48 -7.18 -15.52
CA ALA A 4 13.68 -6.39 -15.24
C ALA A 4 13.35 -4.93 -14.94
N GLU A 5 12.38 -4.36 -15.67
CA GLU A 5 11.88 -3.01 -15.42
C GLU A 5 11.15 -2.88 -14.09
N TRP A 6 10.39 -3.89 -13.67
CA TRP A 6 9.72 -3.91 -12.37
C TRP A 6 10.71 -3.94 -11.19
N LEU A 7 11.81 -4.67 -11.35
CA LEU A 7 12.86 -4.78 -10.33
C LEU A 7 13.78 -3.56 -10.29
N ALA A 8 13.82 -2.75 -11.35
CA ALA A 8 14.61 -1.52 -11.40
C ALA A 8 13.95 -0.39 -10.58
N ASP A 9 14.77 0.39 -9.86
CA ASP A 9 14.32 1.57 -9.11
C ASP A 9 14.21 2.84 -9.97
N SER A 10 14.54 2.74 -11.26
CA SER A 10 14.44 3.86 -12.21
C SER A 10 12.98 4.15 -12.56
N ASP A 11 12.65 5.44 -12.61
CA ASP A 11 11.35 5.96 -13.09
C ASP A 11 10.12 5.36 -12.39
N PRO A 12 9.96 5.61 -11.07
CA PRO A 12 8.94 4.94 -10.26
C PRO A 12 7.51 5.22 -10.72
N TYR A 13 7.24 6.44 -11.17
CA TYR A 13 5.93 6.79 -11.73
C TYR A 13 5.57 5.93 -12.95
N SER A 14 6.47 5.82 -13.93
CA SER A 14 6.21 4.96 -15.10
C SER A 14 6.02 3.50 -14.70
N ARG A 15 6.71 3.00 -13.67
CA ARG A 15 6.49 1.62 -13.17
C ARG A 15 5.12 1.45 -12.53
N LEU A 16 4.64 2.43 -11.77
CA LEU A 16 3.29 2.41 -11.19
C LEU A 16 2.21 2.49 -12.27
N PHE A 17 2.41 3.33 -13.28
CA PHE A 17 1.52 3.44 -14.43
C PHE A 17 1.46 2.13 -15.23
N ASP A 18 2.62 1.53 -15.52
CA ASP A 18 2.69 0.26 -16.22
C ASP A 18 2.10 -0.90 -15.39
N LEU A 19 2.30 -0.91 -14.07
CA LEU A 19 1.69 -1.89 -13.17
C LEU A 19 0.16 -1.78 -13.23
N GLU A 20 -0.37 -0.56 -13.19
CA GLU A 20 -1.80 -0.28 -13.29
C GLU A 20 -2.39 -0.85 -14.58
N TRP A 21 -1.71 -0.59 -15.69
CA TRP A 21 -2.11 -1.10 -17.00
C TRP A 21 -2.02 -2.64 -17.07
N LEU A 22 -0.94 -3.23 -16.55
CA LEU A 22 -0.73 -4.68 -16.49
C LEU A 22 -1.84 -5.38 -15.69
N LEU A 23 -2.24 -4.80 -14.55
CA LEU A 23 -3.22 -5.35 -13.62
C LEU A 23 -4.68 -5.14 -14.08
N ARG A 24 -4.95 -4.17 -14.96
CA ARG A 24 -6.25 -4.01 -15.65
C ARG A 24 -6.52 -5.05 -16.71
N SER A 25 -5.50 -5.78 -17.17
CA SER A 25 -5.70 -6.79 -18.21
C SER A 25 -6.74 -7.84 -17.76
N PRO A 26 -7.69 -8.25 -18.63
CA PRO A 26 -8.71 -9.24 -18.29
C PRO A 26 -8.14 -10.55 -17.73
N GLN A 27 -6.89 -10.87 -18.08
CA GLN A 27 -6.18 -12.07 -17.69
C GLN A 27 -5.63 -12.02 -16.26
N ARG A 28 -5.53 -10.83 -15.64
CA ARG A 28 -4.92 -10.64 -14.32
C ARG A 28 -5.83 -10.06 -13.24
N ASN A 29 -6.95 -9.46 -13.64
CA ASN A 29 -8.06 -8.96 -12.80
C ASN A 29 -7.68 -8.67 -11.33
N SER A 30 -6.90 -7.61 -11.09
CA SER A 30 -6.46 -7.30 -9.74
C SER A 30 -7.64 -6.95 -8.84
N SER A 31 -7.71 -7.56 -7.66
CA SER A 31 -8.74 -7.25 -6.67
C SER A 31 -8.70 -5.75 -6.29
N PRO A 32 -9.85 -5.05 -6.31
CA PRO A 32 -9.97 -3.70 -5.75
C PRO A 32 -9.44 -3.57 -4.31
N ARG A 33 -9.31 -4.68 -3.58
CA ARG A 33 -8.69 -4.75 -2.25
C ARG A 33 -7.23 -4.30 -2.26
N LYS A 34 -6.37 -4.91 -3.11
CA LYS A 34 -4.92 -4.64 -3.12
C LYS A 34 -4.60 -3.17 -3.43
N TRP A 35 -5.36 -2.54 -4.33
CA TRP A 35 -5.21 -1.10 -4.62
C TRP A 35 -5.59 -0.19 -3.45
N ARG A 36 -6.61 -0.55 -2.67
CA ARG A 36 -6.94 0.20 -1.45
C ARG A 36 -5.86 0.07 -0.40
N LEU A 37 -5.33 -1.15 -0.23
CA LEU A 37 -4.25 -1.42 0.71
C LEU A 37 -2.93 -0.73 0.32
N LEU A 38 -2.60 -0.65 -0.97
CA LEU A 38 -1.54 0.21 -1.48
C LEU A 38 -1.76 1.67 -1.06
N ALA A 39 -2.94 2.21 -1.33
CA ALA A 39 -3.25 3.59 -1.03
C ALA A 39 -3.17 3.88 0.48
N CYS A 40 -3.76 3.03 1.33
CA CYS A 40 -3.66 3.13 2.78
C CYS A 40 -2.20 3.05 3.25
N GLY A 41 -1.43 2.09 2.73
CA GLY A 41 -0.02 1.89 3.06
C GLY A 41 0.82 3.14 2.78
N VAL A 42 0.70 3.71 1.56
CA VAL A 42 1.37 4.97 1.22
C VAL A 42 0.92 6.11 2.14
N CYS A 43 -0.38 6.25 2.36
CA CYS A 43 -0.95 7.30 3.22
C CYS A 43 -0.47 7.22 4.67
N ARG A 44 -0.24 6.02 5.21
CA ARG A 44 0.31 5.86 6.58
C ARG A 44 1.68 6.50 6.72
N HIS A 45 2.54 6.38 5.71
CA HIS A 45 3.85 7.05 5.70
C HIS A 45 3.73 8.58 5.57
N LEU A 46 2.58 9.08 5.10
CA LEU A 46 2.30 10.51 4.98
C LEU A 46 1.57 11.09 6.22
N ALA A 47 1.10 10.25 7.15
CA ALA A 47 0.26 10.68 8.26
C ALA A 47 0.90 11.77 9.14
N GLY A 48 2.23 11.75 9.28
CA GLY A 48 2.98 12.77 10.02
C GLY A 48 2.85 14.18 9.42
N PHE A 49 2.62 14.31 8.11
CA PHE A 49 2.37 15.60 7.46
C PHE A 49 0.96 16.13 7.70
N VAL A 50 -0.01 15.24 7.94
CA VAL A 50 -1.39 15.63 8.24
C VAL A 50 -1.54 15.97 9.73
N GLY A 51 -0.83 15.25 10.61
CA GLY A 51 -0.76 15.57 12.04
C GLY A 51 -2.07 15.43 12.80
N ARG A 52 -3.02 14.61 12.29
CA ARG A 52 -4.38 14.47 12.85
C ARG A 52 -4.75 13.00 13.06
N ALA A 53 -5.30 12.68 14.22
CA ALA A 53 -5.72 11.31 14.55
C ALA A 53 -6.87 10.83 13.66
N GLU A 54 -7.75 11.75 13.24
CA GLU A 54 -8.86 11.50 12.33
C GLU A 54 -8.39 10.99 10.96
N TYR A 55 -7.21 11.40 10.52
CA TYR A 55 -6.61 10.91 9.29
C TYR A 55 -6.24 9.43 9.43
N VAL A 56 -5.57 9.06 10.52
CA VAL A 56 -5.20 7.65 10.80
C VAL A 56 -6.46 6.79 10.93
N ASN A 57 -7.49 7.27 11.64
CA ASN A 57 -8.78 6.59 11.74
C ASN A 57 -9.42 6.34 10.37
N ALA A 58 -9.33 7.31 9.45
CA ALA A 58 -9.84 7.15 8.09
C ALA A 58 -9.10 6.05 7.31
N LEU A 59 -7.78 5.94 7.49
CA LEU A 59 -6.98 4.87 6.88
C LEU A 59 -7.32 3.50 7.43
N GLU A 60 -7.53 3.38 8.75
CA GLU A 60 -7.95 2.13 9.38
C GLU A 60 -9.29 1.65 8.86
N ILE A 61 -10.25 2.57 8.69
CA ILE A 61 -11.53 2.29 8.05
C ILE A 61 -11.34 1.85 6.59
N GLY A 62 -10.42 2.48 5.84
CA GLY A 62 -10.11 2.09 4.46
C GLY A 62 -9.50 0.69 4.36
N GLU A 63 -8.62 0.33 5.30
CA GLU A 63 -8.02 -0.99 5.43
C GLU A 63 -9.06 -2.07 5.76
N GLU A 64 -9.95 -1.79 6.71
CA GLU A 64 -11.05 -2.69 7.08
C GLU A 64 -12.05 -2.86 5.93
N TYR A 65 -12.39 -1.76 5.25
CA TYR A 65 -13.25 -1.79 4.08
C TYR A 65 -12.65 -2.61 2.93
N ALA A 66 -11.33 -2.58 2.76
CA ALA A 66 -10.64 -3.38 1.75
C ALA A 66 -10.87 -4.89 1.96
N ASP A 67 -10.98 -5.34 3.20
CA ASP A 67 -11.24 -6.74 3.56
C ASP A 67 -12.74 -7.07 3.64
N SER A 68 -13.55 -6.18 4.22
CA SER A 68 -14.96 -6.45 4.52
C SER A 68 -15.89 -6.18 3.35
N GLY A 69 -15.51 -5.23 2.47
CA GLY A 69 -16.37 -4.73 1.40
C GLY A 69 -17.61 -3.96 1.89
N ASN A 70 -17.74 -3.66 3.18
CA ASN A 70 -18.92 -3.00 3.76
C ASN A 70 -19.01 -1.51 3.37
N PRO A 71 -19.99 -1.09 2.55
CA PRO A 71 -20.05 0.29 2.04
C PRO A 71 -20.28 1.37 3.11
N LYS A 72 -20.74 1.00 4.32
CA LYS A 72 -20.90 1.96 5.42
C LYS A 72 -19.56 2.46 5.94
N ASP A 73 -18.54 1.60 5.94
CA ASP A 73 -17.20 1.92 6.41
C ASP A 73 -16.57 2.94 5.46
N MET A 74 -16.68 2.68 4.15
CA MET A 74 -16.29 3.59 3.07
C MET A 74 -16.80 5.04 3.27
N LYS A 75 -18.12 5.20 3.48
CA LYS A 75 -18.73 6.53 3.64
C LYS A 75 -18.23 7.26 4.89
N ARG A 76 -18.01 6.53 5.98
CA ARG A 76 -17.50 7.08 7.24
C ARG A 76 -16.07 7.58 7.08
N GLY A 77 -15.18 6.76 6.51
CA GLY A 77 -13.78 7.14 6.26
C GLY A 77 -13.67 8.36 5.34
N PHE A 78 -14.49 8.39 4.28
CA PHE A 78 -14.54 9.54 3.37
C PHE A 78 -14.95 10.84 4.08
N GLY A 79 -15.93 10.77 4.99
CA GLY A 79 -16.37 11.92 5.77
C GLY A 79 -15.25 12.54 6.62
N TYR A 80 -14.38 11.72 7.22
CA TYR A 80 -13.23 12.22 7.96
C TYR A 80 -12.25 12.98 7.06
N LEU A 81 -11.92 12.43 5.88
CA LEU A 81 -11.00 13.10 4.96
C LEU A 81 -11.55 14.41 4.39
N GLU A 82 -12.86 14.50 4.13
CA GLU A 82 -13.49 15.75 3.70
C GLU A 82 -13.46 16.81 4.81
N ALA A 83 -13.76 16.44 6.05
CA ALA A 83 -13.69 17.37 7.17
C ALA A 83 -12.28 17.96 7.34
N ILE A 84 -11.25 17.10 7.30
CA ILE A 84 -9.85 17.54 7.37
C ILE A 84 -9.52 18.47 6.20
N ARG A 85 -9.96 18.13 4.97
CA ARG A 85 -9.71 18.96 3.79
C ARG A 85 -10.28 20.37 3.95
N TYR A 86 -11.55 20.48 4.37
CA TYR A 86 -12.21 21.77 4.54
C TYR A 86 -11.49 22.63 5.58
N GLU A 87 -11.10 22.03 6.70
CA GLU A 87 -10.38 22.77 7.75
C GLU A 87 -8.98 23.22 7.31
N LEU A 88 -8.29 22.45 6.47
CA LEU A 88 -7.04 22.89 5.88
C LEU A 88 -7.28 24.03 4.88
N GLU A 89 -8.27 23.93 3.99
CA GLU A 89 -8.56 24.96 2.97
C GLU A 89 -8.89 26.35 3.55
N GLU A 90 -9.51 26.43 4.74
CA GLU A 90 -9.82 27.71 5.40
C GLU A 90 -8.60 28.44 5.97
N LEU A 91 -7.42 27.82 6.03
CA LEU A 91 -6.22 28.35 6.69
C LEU A 91 -5.15 28.95 5.74
N THR A 92 -5.34 28.93 4.41
CA THR A 92 -4.17 28.73 3.51
C THR A 92 -3.49 29.94 2.86
N LEU A 93 -2.13 29.88 2.88
CA LEU A 93 -1.16 30.09 1.78
C LEU A 93 0.27 29.61 2.20
N ASP A 94 0.54 28.32 2.50
CA ASP A 94 1.93 27.82 2.76
C ASP A 94 2.25 26.32 2.45
N TYR A 95 3.55 26.00 2.29
CA TYR A 95 4.25 24.77 1.87
C TYR A 95 3.87 23.44 2.57
N ALA A 96 3.63 23.45 3.89
CA ALA A 96 3.30 22.24 4.66
C ALA A 96 1.97 21.59 4.22
N GLU A 97 1.07 22.40 3.65
CA GLU A 97 -0.24 21.93 3.20
C GLU A 97 -0.17 21.20 1.86
N THR A 98 0.88 21.34 1.05
CA THR A 98 0.97 20.56 -0.20
C THR A 98 1.09 19.07 0.10
N LYS A 99 1.94 18.68 1.07
CA LYS A 99 2.11 17.28 1.48
C LYS A 99 0.87 16.73 2.20
N ALA A 100 0.25 17.51 3.08
CA ALA A 100 -1.00 17.14 3.74
C ALA A 100 -2.16 16.98 2.74
N THR A 101 -2.28 17.90 1.77
CA THR A 101 -3.28 17.83 0.69
C THR A 101 -3.08 16.60 -0.17
N ILE A 102 -1.84 16.28 -0.55
CA ILE A 102 -1.50 15.05 -1.28
C ILE A 102 -1.90 13.82 -0.47
N ALA A 103 -1.56 13.78 0.82
CA ALA A 103 -1.93 12.68 1.71
C ALA A 103 -3.45 12.49 1.78
N ILE A 104 -4.22 13.57 1.83
CA ILE A 104 -5.69 13.53 1.83
C ILE A 104 -6.24 13.06 0.47
N ARG A 105 -5.70 13.54 -0.65
CA ARG A 105 -6.11 13.09 -2.00
C ARG A 105 -5.83 11.60 -2.21
N LEU A 106 -4.64 11.12 -1.81
CA LEU A 106 -4.30 9.70 -1.83
C LEU A 106 -5.19 8.89 -0.88
N GLY A 107 -5.50 9.43 0.31
CA GLY A 107 -6.41 8.80 1.26
C GLY A 107 -7.82 8.62 0.68
N LYS A 108 -8.28 9.58 -0.13
CA LYS A 108 -9.55 9.43 -0.85
C LYS A 108 -9.50 8.26 -1.82
N CYS A 109 -8.37 7.98 -2.47
CA CYS A 109 -8.23 6.81 -3.35
C CYS A 109 -8.51 5.49 -2.61
N ALA A 110 -8.08 5.39 -1.34
CA ALA A 110 -8.37 4.23 -0.50
C ALA A 110 -9.86 4.08 -0.18
N LEU A 111 -10.61 5.18 -0.17
CA LEU A 111 -11.96 5.29 0.37
C LEU A 111 -13.07 5.58 -0.66
N THR A 112 -12.76 5.96 -1.90
CA THR A 112 -13.79 6.33 -2.89
C THR A 112 -14.00 5.29 -3.97
N GLY A 113 -13.15 4.27 -4.06
CA GLY A 113 -13.22 3.30 -5.15
C GLY A 113 -12.97 3.93 -6.54
N ASN A 114 -12.47 5.18 -6.60
CA ASN A 114 -12.07 5.89 -7.84
C ASN A 114 -10.93 5.18 -8.60
N GLY A 115 -10.53 4.00 -8.13
CA GLY A 115 -9.81 3.02 -8.88
C GLY A 115 -8.30 3.28 -8.95
N PRO A 116 -7.57 2.30 -9.49
CA PRO A 116 -6.11 2.34 -9.62
C PRO A 116 -5.58 3.59 -10.34
N GLN A 117 -6.28 4.03 -11.39
CA GLN A 117 -5.85 5.17 -12.20
C GLN A 117 -5.91 6.49 -11.44
N TYR A 118 -6.91 6.71 -10.58
CA TYR A 118 -6.95 7.93 -9.79
C TYR A 118 -5.80 8.00 -8.79
N PHE A 119 -5.43 6.85 -8.20
CA PHE A 119 -4.24 6.74 -7.36
C PHE A 119 -2.97 7.08 -8.15
N VAL A 120 -2.72 6.42 -9.29
CA VAL A 120 -1.52 6.67 -10.11
C VAL A 120 -1.47 8.13 -10.58
N MET A 121 -2.59 8.68 -11.04
CA MET A 121 -2.65 10.09 -11.44
C MET A 121 -2.36 11.03 -10.27
N THR A 122 -2.88 10.75 -9.07
CA THR A 122 -2.57 11.55 -7.88
C THR A 122 -1.08 11.47 -7.51
N VAL A 123 -0.44 10.31 -7.71
CA VAL A 123 1.00 10.15 -7.55
C VAL A 123 1.78 10.95 -8.59
N GLY A 124 1.36 10.96 -9.86
CA GLY A 124 2.03 11.70 -10.94
C GLY A 124 1.71 13.19 -11.03
N GLU A 125 0.57 13.65 -10.49
CA GLU A 125 0.26 15.08 -10.38
C GLU A 125 1.31 15.83 -9.53
N MET A 126 2.09 15.09 -8.74
CA MET A 126 3.22 15.61 -7.97
C MET A 126 4.32 16.20 -8.87
N GLU A 127 4.58 15.64 -10.06
CA GLU A 127 5.52 16.24 -11.04
C GLU A 127 4.99 17.53 -11.66
N ARG A 128 3.67 17.71 -11.74
CA ARG A 128 3.05 18.86 -12.44
C ARG A 128 2.89 20.08 -11.55
N TYR A 129 2.65 19.88 -10.25
CA TYR A 129 2.56 20.96 -9.28
C TYR A 129 3.89 21.24 -8.58
N SER A 130 4.79 20.25 -8.50
CA SER A 130 6.17 20.53 -8.08
C SER A 130 6.97 21.02 -9.28
N THR A 131 7.40 22.28 -9.26
CA THR A 131 8.76 22.51 -9.77
C THR A 131 9.68 21.64 -8.91
N ARG A 132 10.77 21.09 -9.48
CA ARG A 132 11.85 20.35 -8.78
C ARG A 132 12.31 20.93 -7.43
N GLU A 133 11.90 22.17 -7.13
CA GLU A 133 12.07 22.94 -5.92
C GLU A 133 11.41 22.33 -4.66
N TYR A 134 10.32 21.55 -4.77
CA TYR A 134 9.51 21.17 -3.58
C TYR A 134 9.73 19.75 -3.02
N GLY A 135 10.48 18.88 -3.72
CA GLY A 135 11.00 17.62 -3.18
C GLY A 135 9.95 16.55 -2.83
N THR A 136 9.00 16.27 -3.73
CA THR A 136 7.97 15.22 -3.57
C THR A 136 8.27 13.93 -4.32
N ASP A 137 9.34 13.87 -5.10
CA ASP A 137 9.75 12.73 -5.95
C ASP A 137 9.86 11.42 -5.16
N TRP A 138 10.20 11.50 -3.87
CA TRP A 138 10.29 10.34 -2.98
C TRP A 138 8.96 9.62 -2.77
N ILE A 139 7.81 10.28 -2.99
CA ILE A 139 6.49 9.66 -2.83
C ILE A 139 6.24 8.63 -3.93
N GLU A 140 6.76 8.85 -5.14
CA GLU A 140 6.68 7.86 -6.21
C GLU A 140 7.50 6.61 -5.88
N SER A 141 8.73 6.81 -5.38
CA SER A 141 9.57 5.72 -4.90
C SER A 141 8.93 4.96 -3.75
N LEU A 142 8.29 5.69 -2.81
CA LEU A 142 7.52 5.08 -1.73
C LEU A 142 6.34 4.26 -2.28
N ALA A 143 5.55 4.82 -3.19
CA ALA A 143 4.41 4.15 -3.77
C ALA A 143 4.81 2.89 -4.54
N LEU A 144 5.90 2.93 -5.32
CA LEU A 144 6.45 1.73 -5.98
C LEU A 144 6.94 0.70 -4.95
N THR A 145 7.58 1.15 -3.87
CA THR A 145 8.05 0.26 -2.80
C THR A 145 6.89 -0.44 -2.10
N VAL A 146 5.83 0.29 -1.76
CA VAL A 146 4.60 -0.27 -1.17
C VAL A 146 3.90 -1.18 -2.19
N ALA A 147 3.87 -0.84 -3.48
CA ALA A 147 3.32 -1.71 -4.51
C ALA A 147 4.06 -3.06 -4.59
N ARG A 148 5.39 -3.06 -4.49
CA ARG A 148 6.19 -4.29 -4.39
C ARG A 148 5.89 -5.08 -3.11
N CYS A 149 5.52 -4.42 -2.02
CA CYS A 149 5.05 -5.11 -0.83
C CYS A 149 3.67 -5.75 -1.04
N VAL A 150 2.74 -5.06 -1.72
CA VAL A 150 1.36 -5.55 -1.87
C VAL A 150 1.21 -6.64 -2.93
N TRP A 151 1.95 -6.55 -4.04
CA TRP A 151 1.86 -7.51 -5.15
C TRP A 151 3.05 -8.46 -5.26
N GLY A 152 4.15 -8.21 -4.56
CA GLY A 152 5.39 -8.96 -4.78
C GLY A 152 5.92 -8.72 -6.20
N ASN A 153 6.29 -9.81 -6.88
CA ASN A 153 6.66 -9.77 -8.29
C ASN A 153 5.49 -10.24 -9.16
N PRO A 154 4.81 -9.34 -9.90
CA PRO A 154 3.66 -9.73 -10.72
C PRO A 154 4.06 -10.66 -11.87
N PHE A 155 5.33 -10.76 -12.24
CA PHE A 155 5.81 -11.68 -13.28
C PHE A 155 6.11 -13.08 -12.76
N ARG A 156 6.18 -13.26 -11.44
CA ARG A 156 6.35 -14.54 -10.75
C ARG A 156 5.27 -14.72 -9.68
N PRO A 157 4.02 -15.00 -10.09
CA PRO A 157 2.96 -15.31 -9.13
C PRO A 157 3.38 -16.49 -8.25
N MET A 158 3.16 -16.36 -6.96
CA MET A 158 3.57 -17.33 -5.95
C MET A 158 2.34 -17.95 -5.32
N THR A 159 2.41 -19.26 -5.07
CA THR A 159 1.38 -20.00 -4.32
C THR A 159 1.96 -20.48 -3.02
N VAL A 160 1.20 -20.35 -1.93
CA VAL A 160 1.60 -20.86 -0.62
C VAL A 160 1.56 -22.39 -0.61
N ASP A 161 2.62 -23.03 -0.10
CA ASP A 161 2.59 -24.45 0.22
C ASP A 161 1.81 -24.64 1.54
N PRO A 162 0.80 -25.53 1.60
CA PRO A 162 0.09 -25.82 2.84
C PRO A 162 1.01 -26.22 4.01
N GLY A 163 2.17 -26.82 3.73
CA GLY A 163 3.18 -27.16 4.72
C GLY A 163 3.81 -25.94 5.42
N TRP A 164 3.82 -24.77 4.77
CA TRP A 164 4.32 -23.54 5.36
C TRP A 164 3.36 -22.93 6.38
N VAL A 165 2.06 -23.25 6.31
CA VAL A 165 0.99 -22.60 7.09
C VAL A 165 0.85 -23.29 8.46
N THR A 166 1.89 -23.19 9.27
CA THR A 166 1.90 -23.68 10.66
C THR A 166 1.14 -22.75 11.61
N SER A 167 0.91 -23.18 12.85
CA SER A 167 0.29 -22.34 13.89
C SER A 167 1.07 -21.06 14.14
N ASP A 168 2.40 -21.14 14.12
CA ASP A 168 3.29 -20.04 14.48
C ASP A 168 3.34 -19.02 13.35
N VAL A 169 3.50 -19.49 12.11
CA VAL A 169 3.44 -18.68 10.89
C VAL A 169 2.10 -17.94 10.78
N THR A 170 0.99 -18.63 11.03
CA THR A 170 -0.36 -18.04 11.00
C THR A 170 -0.56 -17.02 12.12
N SER A 171 -0.10 -17.32 13.33
CA SER A 171 -0.26 -16.44 14.49
C SER A 171 0.53 -15.14 14.35
N LEU A 172 1.80 -15.23 13.92
CA LEU A 172 2.64 -14.07 13.63
C LEU A 172 2.02 -13.21 12.52
N SER A 173 1.61 -13.84 11.42
CA SER A 173 0.99 -13.15 10.29
C SER A 173 -0.27 -12.42 10.70
N ARG A 174 -1.15 -13.05 11.49
CA ARG A 174 -2.39 -12.41 11.99
C ARG A 174 -2.09 -11.26 12.93
N GLN A 175 -1.13 -11.41 13.84
CA GLN A 175 -0.76 -10.34 14.78
C GLN A 175 -0.27 -9.09 14.04
N MET A 176 0.64 -9.25 13.08
CA MET A 176 1.14 -8.13 12.27
C MET A 176 0.02 -7.50 11.44
N TYR A 177 -0.83 -8.33 10.84
CA TYR A 177 -1.95 -7.87 10.02
C TYR A 177 -2.95 -6.98 10.80
N GLU A 178 -3.33 -7.40 12.01
CA GLU A 178 -4.30 -6.67 12.83
C GLU A 178 -3.68 -5.43 13.50
N SER A 179 -2.43 -5.53 13.98
CA SER A 179 -1.74 -4.40 14.64
C SER A 179 -1.20 -3.35 13.67
N ARG A 180 -1.05 -3.71 12.38
CA ARG A 180 -0.27 -2.96 11.38
C ARG A 180 1.21 -2.78 11.76
N ASP A 181 1.72 -3.55 12.71
CA ASP A 181 3.14 -3.59 13.07
C ASP A 181 3.79 -4.81 12.43
N PHE A 182 4.68 -4.56 11.48
CA PHE A 182 5.39 -5.59 10.72
C PHE A 182 6.85 -5.76 11.18
N SER A 183 7.20 -5.30 12.38
CA SER A 183 8.55 -5.47 12.94
C SER A 183 8.97 -6.93 13.10
N ALA A 184 8.01 -7.86 13.20
CA ALA A 184 8.26 -9.31 13.30
C ALA A 184 8.45 -10.02 11.94
N MET A 185 8.51 -9.30 10.81
CA MET A 185 8.72 -9.93 9.49
C MET A 185 9.99 -10.80 9.38
N PRO A 186 11.15 -10.43 9.96
CA PRO A 186 12.30 -11.32 9.98
C PRO A 186 12.05 -12.63 10.75
N ILE A 187 11.26 -12.57 11.83
CA ILE A 187 10.87 -13.76 12.62
C ILE A 187 9.91 -14.64 11.81
N LEU A 188 9.00 -14.02 11.04
CA LEU A 188 8.14 -14.75 10.11
C LEU A 188 8.98 -15.48 9.04
N ALA A 189 10.06 -14.87 8.54
CA ALA A 189 10.96 -15.50 7.59
C ALA A 189 11.58 -16.79 8.16
N ASP A 190 12.06 -16.73 9.40
CA ASP A 190 12.66 -17.88 10.07
C ASP A 190 11.61 -18.97 10.33
N ALA A 191 10.41 -18.61 10.78
CA ALA A 191 9.31 -19.56 10.98
C ALA A 191 8.86 -20.23 9.67
N LEU A 192 8.82 -19.48 8.55
CA LEU A 192 8.54 -20.03 7.22
C LEU A 192 9.63 -20.99 6.77
N GLN A 193 10.90 -20.64 7.01
CA GLN A 193 12.04 -21.50 6.67
C GLN A 193 12.04 -22.80 7.48
N ASP A 194 11.75 -22.74 8.78
CA ASP A 194 11.59 -23.91 9.65
C ASP A 194 10.42 -24.80 9.22
N ALA A 195 9.37 -24.21 8.65
CA ALA A 195 8.24 -24.92 8.05
C ALA A 195 8.54 -25.49 6.64
N GLY A 196 9.78 -25.34 6.15
CA GLY A 196 10.25 -25.90 4.89
C GLY A 196 10.12 -24.96 3.68
N CYS A 197 9.92 -23.65 3.88
CA CYS A 197 9.99 -22.67 2.79
C CYS A 197 11.44 -22.46 2.33
N ASP A 198 11.72 -22.79 1.08
CA ASP A 198 13.02 -22.59 0.42
C ASP A 198 13.00 -21.48 -0.65
N SER A 199 11.87 -20.78 -0.80
CA SER A 199 11.73 -19.70 -1.77
C SER A 199 12.52 -18.47 -1.36
N ALA A 200 13.57 -18.17 -2.13
CA ALA A 200 14.36 -16.94 -1.95
C ALA A 200 13.49 -15.67 -2.02
N ASP A 201 12.53 -15.61 -2.95
CA ASP A 201 11.66 -14.43 -3.10
C ASP A 201 10.82 -14.15 -1.84
N VAL A 202 10.32 -15.19 -1.15
CA VAL A 202 9.57 -15.05 0.11
C VAL A 202 10.49 -14.61 1.23
N LEU A 203 11.61 -15.32 1.41
CA LEU A 203 12.51 -15.11 2.54
C LEU A 203 13.22 -13.75 2.44
N ASP A 204 13.68 -13.37 1.25
CA ASP A 204 14.33 -12.08 0.99
C ASP A 204 13.34 -10.93 1.11
N HIS A 205 12.06 -11.13 0.75
CA HIS A 205 11.03 -10.12 1.00
C HIS A 205 10.85 -9.87 2.50
N CYS A 206 10.73 -10.92 3.31
CA CYS A 206 10.50 -10.81 4.75
C CYS A 206 11.70 -10.24 5.52
N ARG A 207 12.92 -10.52 5.05
CA ARG A 207 14.17 -10.00 5.64
C ARG A 207 14.58 -8.64 5.07
N GLY A 208 13.94 -8.21 3.98
CA GLY A 208 14.26 -6.97 3.29
C GLY A 208 13.94 -5.74 4.14
N PRO A 209 14.67 -4.63 3.96
CA PRO A 209 14.46 -3.40 4.73
C PRO A 209 13.25 -2.57 4.24
N ARG A 210 12.55 -3.04 3.21
CA ARG A 210 11.44 -2.30 2.60
C ARG A 210 10.24 -2.32 3.55
N PRO A 211 9.47 -1.21 3.63
CA PRO A 211 8.31 -1.15 4.49
C PRO A 211 7.29 -2.23 4.11
N HIS A 212 6.72 -2.84 5.14
CA HIS A 212 5.58 -3.74 5.02
C HIS A 212 4.31 -3.03 5.47
N VAL A 213 3.23 -3.32 4.75
CA VAL A 213 1.90 -2.74 5.02
C VAL A 213 0.87 -3.85 5.08
N ARG A 214 -0.31 -3.54 5.61
CA ARG A 214 -1.47 -4.43 5.48
C ARG A 214 -1.73 -4.67 3.99
N GLY A 215 -1.84 -5.94 3.60
CA GLY A 215 -1.82 -6.34 2.18
C GLY A 215 -0.46 -6.82 1.68
N CYS A 216 0.56 -6.90 2.54
CA CYS A 216 1.84 -7.54 2.22
C CYS A 216 1.59 -8.94 1.62
N TRP A 217 2.15 -9.20 0.44
CA TRP A 217 1.84 -10.39 -0.35
C TRP A 217 2.16 -11.70 0.39
N VAL A 218 3.26 -11.76 1.17
CA VAL A 218 3.59 -12.95 1.96
C VAL A 218 2.58 -13.18 3.08
N VAL A 219 2.21 -12.12 3.80
CA VAL A 219 1.22 -12.21 4.89
C VAL A 219 -0.16 -12.55 4.34
N ASP A 220 -0.56 -11.95 3.22
CA ASP A 220 -1.82 -12.26 2.54
C ASP A 220 -1.85 -13.71 2.03
N LEU A 221 -0.72 -14.22 1.50
CA LEU A 221 -0.60 -15.63 1.10
C LEU A 221 -0.82 -16.58 2.28
N VAL A 222 -0.15 -16.34 3.41
CA VAL A 222 -0.30 -17.16 4.62
C VAL A 222 -1.73 -17.10 5.16
N LEU A 223 -2.38 -15.93 5.11
CA LEU A 223 -3.73 -15.73 5.63
C LEU A 223 -4.84 -16.06 4.61
N GLY A 224 -4.50 -16.43 3.38
CA GLY A 224 -5.47 -16.72 2.31
C GLY A 224 -6.30 -15.51 1.89
N LYS A 225 -5.67 -14.33 1.76
CA LYS A 225 -6.31 -13.02 1.49
C LYS A 225 -6.03 -12.44 0.09
N GLU A 226 -5.48 -13.22 -0.84
CA GLU A 226 -5.11 -12.75 -2.19
C GLU A 226 -6.27 -12.24 -3.06
#